data_AF-A0A9X0DMZ8-F1
#
_entry.id   AF-A0A9X0DMZ8-F1
#
_cell.length_a   1.000
_cell.length_b   1.000
_cell.length_c   1.000
_cell.angle_alpha   90.00
_cell.angle_beta   90.00
_cell.angle_gamma   90.00
#
_symmetry.space_group_name_H-M   'P 1'
#
loop_
_entity.id
_entity.type
_entity.pdbx_description
1 polymer ?
#
loop_
_entity_poly.entity_id
_entity_poly.type
_entity_poly.pdbx_seq_one_letter_code
_entity_poly.pdbx_strand_id
1 'polypeptide(L)'
;MSAAGQKNIVNLLRCAWAGSQRYGALVWSGDIASSWSSFRNQLTAGLNMGIAGIPWWTTDIGGFHGGDPSDPAFRELFVRWFQWGTFCPVMRLHGDREPKQPQVGEGGGSTCLSGAPNEVWSYGEEVYEICKKYMKLRENMRDYTREMMAEASEKGSPVMRPLFYEFPDDPRCWEIEEQYMFGPKYLVCPVFEAGAKHMKVYLPAGQSWKIIGHENDKSWSGGQEIEVACSIETMPVFIKNN
;
A
#
# COMPACT_ATOMS: atom_id res chain seq x y z
N MET A 1 -25.95 2.60 13.54
CA MET A 1 -24.85 1.85 14.18
C MET A 1 -24.54 2.38 15.58
N SER A 2 -24.10 3.63 15.76
CA SER A 2 -23.82 4.18 17.10
C SER A 2 -25.05 4.24 18.02
N ALA A 3 -26.22 4.62 17.51
CA ALA A 3 -27.48 4.59 18.26
C ALA A 3 -27.92 3.16 18.68
N ALA A 4 -27.35 2.12 18.05
CA ALA A 4 -27.55 0.72 18.40
C ALA A 4 -26.44 0.17 19.33
N GLY A 5 -25.56 1.04 19.86
CA GLY A 5 -24.52 0.69 20.83
C GLY A 5 -23.16 0.26 20.24
N GLN A 6 -23.00 0.24 18.92
CA GLN A 6 -21.73 -0.17 18.29
C GLN A 6 -20.65 0.92 18.43
N LYS A 7 -19.44 0.52 18.85
CA LYS A 7 -18.25 1.38 19.01
C LYS A 7 -17.17 1.00 17.98
N ASN A 8 -16.21 1.91 17.75
CA ASN A 8 -15.06 1.71 16.85
C ASN A 8 -15.47 1.23 15.45
N ILE A 9 -16.44 1.93 14.85
CA ILE A 9 -17.03 1.56 13.57
C ILE A 9 -16.04 1.85 12.44
N VAL A 10 -15.89 0.88 11.55
CA VAL A 10 -15.21 1.04 10.27
C VAL A 10 -16.06 0.40 9.18
N ASN A 11 -16.26 1.12 8.08
CA ASN A 11 -16.93 0.62 6.89
C ASN A 11 -16.05 0.87 5.67
N LEU A 12 -16.08 -0.04 4.71
CA LEU A 12 -15.36 0.11 3.44
C LEU A 12 -16.23 0.91 2.46
N LEU A 13 -15.76 2.09 2.04
CA LEU A 13 -16.49 3.05 1.22
C LEU A 13 -15.76 3.31 -0.10
N ARG A 14 -16.48 3.35 -1.22
CA ARG A 14 -15.86 3.59 -2.54
C ARG A 14 -15.59 5.07 -2.83
N CYS A 15 -16.17 5.95 -2.03
CA CYS A 15 -16.12 7.38 -2.25
C CYS A 15 -16.27 8.12 -0.92
N ALA A 16 -15.84 9.38 -0.90
CA ALA A 16 -15.90 10.25 0.26
C ALA A 16 -16.11 11.70 -0.18
N TRP A 17 -16.55 12.51 0.78
CA TRP A 17 -16.55 13.97 0.69
C TRP A 17 -15.95 14.56 1.97
N ALA A 18 -15.82 15.89 2.04
CA ALA A 18 -15.29 16.56 3.20
C ALA A 18 -16.05 16.14 4.48
N GLY A 19 -15.30 15.67 5.47
CA GLY A 19 -15.85 15.21 6.75
C GLY A 19 -16.23 13.72 6.80
N SER A 20 -16.08 12.94 5.72
CA SER A 20 -16.37 11.50 5.70
C SER A 20 -15.60 10.71 6.77
N GLN A 21 -14.39 11.13 7.14
CA GLN A 21 -13.56 10.47 8.14
C GLN A 21 -14.24 10.33 9.51
N ARG A 22 -15.15 11.26 9.88
CA ARG A 22 -15.87 11.21 11.17
C ARG A 22 -16.90 10.07 11.26
N TYR A 23 -17.22 9.43 10.14
CA TYR A 23 -18.20 8.35 10.06
C TYR A 23 -17.57 6.96 9.95
N GLY A 24 -16.26 6.86 10.19
CA GLY A 24 -15.51 5.62 10.09
C GLY A 24 -15.36 5.10 8.67
N ALA A 25 -15.17 6.03 7.72
CA ALA A 25 -15.04 5.71 6.30
C ALA A 25 -13.60 5.27 5.98
N LEU A 26 -13.39 3.95 5.84
CA LEU A 26 -12.22 3.39 5.18
C LEU A 26 -12.46 3.46 3.67
N VAL A 27 -11.81 4.41 2.99
CA VAL A 27 -12.00 4.59 1.55
C VAL A 27 -11.11 3.64 0.78
N TRP A 28 -11.61 3.05 -0.31
CA TRP A 28 -10.73 2.44 -1.32
C TRP A 28 -10.94 3.08 -2.69
N SER A 29 -9.93 2.97 -3.55
CA SER A 29 -9.87 3.69 -4.83
C SER A 29 -10.72 3.12 -5.97
N GLY A 30 -11.52 2.08 -5.70
CA GLY A 30 -12.47 1.55 -6.67
C GLY A 30 -11.87 0.63 -7.72
N ASP A 31 -12.61 0.51 -8.82
CA ASP A 31 -12.55 -0.58 -9.78
C ASP A 31 -11.47 -0.30 -10.87
N ILE A 32 -10.20 -0.22 -10.44
CA ILE A 32 -9.07 0.14 -11.32
C ILE A 32 -8.50 -1.04 -12.12
N ALA A 33 -7.82 -0.76 -13.22
CA ALA A 33 -7.12 -1.80 -13.98
C ALA A 33 -5.90 -2.37 -13.22
N SER A 34 -5.63 -3.65 -13.42
CA SER A 34 -4.39 -4.32 -13.03
C SER A 34 -3.24 -3.91 -13.95
N SER A 35 -2.71 -2.70 -13.77
CA SER A 35 -1.59 -2.17 -14.55
C SER A 35 -0.58 -1.37 -13.71
N TRP A 36 0.66 -1.28 -14.17
CA TRP A 36 1.72 -0.46 -13.56
C TRP A 36 1.35 1.02 -13.50
N SER A 37 0.68 1.55 -14.53
CA SER A 37 0.18 2.92 -14.53
C SER A 37 -0.88 3.15 -13.46
N SER A 38 -1.82 2.21 -13.30
CA SER A 38 -2.83 2.28 -12.25
C SER A 38 -2.19 2.22 -10.87
N PHE A 39 -1.21 1.34 -10.69
CA PHE A 39 -0.45 1.21 -9.44
C PHE A 39 0.25 2.53 -9.06
N ARG A 40 1.00 3.16 -9.99
CA ARG A 40 1.63 4.46 -9.77
C ARG A 40 0.61 5.54 -9.38
N ASN A 41 -0.51 5.62 -10.11
CA ASN A 41 -1.58 6.58 -9.80
C ASN A 41 -2.16 6.39 -8.39
N GLN A 42 -2.19 5.15 -7.88
CA GLN A 42 -2.74 4.87 -6.56
C GLN A 42 -1.89 5.43 -5.42
N LEU A 43 -0.56 5.49 -5.57
CA LEU A 43 0.28 6.14 -4.57
C LEU A 43 -0.11 7.62 -4.42
N THR A 44 -0.14 8.35 -5.54
CA THR A 44 -0.52 9.76 -5.56
C THR A 44 -1.94 9.97 -5.02
N ALA A 45 -2.89 9.09 -5.38
CA ALA A 45 -4.26 9.16 -4.88
C ALA A 45 -4.33 8.97 -3.35
N GLY A 46 -3.66 7.96 -2.81
CA GLY A 46 -3.65 7.67 -1.38
C GLY A 46 -3.00 8.80 -0.55
N LEU A 47 -1.89 9.35 -1.03
CA LEU A 47 -1.22 10.48 -0.37
C LEU A 47 -2.11 11.73 -0.33
N ASN A 48 -2.74 12.07 -1.46
CA ASN A 48 -3.66 13.20 -1.50
C ASN A 48 -4.93 12.97 -0.67
N MET A 49 -5.45 11.74 -0.59
CA MET A 49 -6.56 11.40 0.30
C MET A 49 -6.19 11.60 1.77
N GLY A 50 -4.96 11.25 2.15
CA GLY A 50 -4.41 11.54 3.46
C GLY A 50 -4.39 13.04 3.77
N ILE A 51 -3.85 13.85 2.86
CA ILE A 51 -3.83 15.33 3.00
C ILE A 51 -5.25 15.93 3.01
N ALA A 52 -6.19 15.35 2.27
CA ALA A 52 -7.60 15.74 2.30
C ALA A 52 -8.33 15.36 3.60
N GLY A 53 -7.64 14.79 4.58
CA GLY A 53 -8.19 14.45 5.89
C GLY A 53 -8.89 13.08 5.95
N ILE A 54 -8.62 12.18 4.99
CA ILE A 54 -9.10 10.81 4.98
C ILE A 54 -7.93 9.86 5.33
N PRO A 55 -7.65 9.62 6.63
CA PRO A 55 -6.49 8.82 7.04
C PRO A 55 -6.68 7.31 6.78
N TRP A 56 -7.93 6.85 6.65
CA TRP A 56 -8.26 5.46 6.41
C TRP A 56 -8.50 5.26 4.92
N TRP A 57 -7.46 4.82 4.23
CA TRP A 57 -7.48 4.60 2.79
C TRP A 57 -6.77 3.29 2.41
N THR A 58 -7.17 2.67 1.30
CA THR A 58 -6.55 1.45 0.77
C THR A 58 -6.83 1.26 -0.73
N THR A 59 -6.32 0.17 -1.31
CA THR A 59 -6.58 -0.24 -2.70
C THR A 59 -7.05 -1.69 -2.76
N ASP A 60 -7.41 -2.14 -3.96
CA ASP A 60 -7.39 -3.56 -4.31
C ASP A 60 -5.93 -3.94 -4.62
N ILE A 61 -5.29 -4.76 -3.78
CA ILE A 61 -3.92 -5.22 -4.07
C ILE A 61 -3.91 -6.01 -5.39
N GLY A 62 -3.09 -5.55 -6.34
CA GLY A 62 -3.04 -6.07 -7.71
C GLY A 62 -4.02 -5.41 -8.68
N GLY A 63 -4.76 -4.37 -8.26
CA GLY A 63 -5.83 -3.76 -9.07
C GLY A 63 -7.11 -4.60 -9.06
N PHE A 64 -8.18 -4.09 -9.69
CA PHE A 64 -9.47 -4.76 -9.72
C PHE A 64 -9.65 -5.62 -10.98
N HIS A 65 -9.48 -5.04 -12.18
CA HIS A 65 -9.79 -5.70 -13.46
C HIS A 65 -8.56 -6.18 -14.24
N GLY A 66 -8.68 -7.33 -14.89
CA GLY A 66 -7.78 -7.78 -15.97
C GLY A 66 -6.53 -8.53 -15.53
N GLY A 67 -6.38 -8.81 -14.23
CA GLY A 67 -5.27 -9.61 -13.71
C GLY A 67 -5.55 -11.11 -13.79
N ASP A 68 -4.65 -11.86 -14.44
CA ASP A 68 -4.69 -13.33 -14.53
C ASP A 68 -3.61 -13.96 -13.61
N PRO A 69 -3.96 -14.68 -12.54
CA PRO A 69 -3.01 -15.30 -11.62
C PRO A 69 -2.06 -16.32 -12.26
N SER A 70 -2.30 -16.76 -13.49
CA SER A 70 -1.42 -17.63 -14.26
C SER A 70 -0.37 -16.86 -15.10
N ASP A 71 -0.59 -15.57 -15.36
CA ASP A 71 0.32 -14.71 -16.12
C ASP A 71 1.52 -14.24 -15.27
N PRO A 72 2.77 -14.59 -15.64
CA PRO A 72 3.97 -14.10 -14.95
C PRO A 72 4.08 -12.58 -14.86
N ALA A 73 3.65 -11.84 -15.88
CA ALA A 73 3.71 -10.38 -15.88
C ALA A 73 2.76 -9.78 -14.83
N PHE A 74 1.55 -10.36 -14.70
CA PHE A 74 0.62 -9.98 -13.64
C PHE A 74 1.13 -10.37 -12.25
N ARG A 75 1.75 -11.55 -12.09
CA ARG A 75 2.35 -11.97 -10.80
C ARG A 75 3.38 -10.98 -10.30
N GLU A 76 4.23 -10.44 -11.18
CA GLU A 76 5.19 -9.41 -10.79
C GLU A 76 4.50 -8.15 -10.27
N LEU A 77 3.53 -7.62 -11.03
CA LEU A 77 2.73 -6.47 -10.62
C LEU A 77 2.04 -6.73 -9.27
N PHE A 78 1.41 -7.90 -9.14
CA PHE A 78 0.74 -8.33 -7.91
C PHE A 78 1.68 -8.31 -6.72
N VAL A 79 2.88 -8.89 -6.86
CA VAL A 79 3.89 -8.89 -5.80
C VAL A 79 4.28 -7.47 -5.42
N ARG A 80 4.62 -6.59 -6.37
CA ARG A 80 4.99 -5.20 -6.05
C ARG A 80 3.87 -4.44 -5.35
N TRP A 81 2.63 -4.67 -5.77
CA TRP A 81 1.47 -4.08 -5.14
C TRP A 81 1.22 -4.63 -3.73
N PHE A 82 1.44 -5.93 -3.51
CA PHE A 82 1.31 -6.57 -2.20
C PHE A 82 2.36 -6.06 -1.21
N GLN A 83 3.59 -5.85 -1.69
CA GLN A 83 4.67 -5.22 -0.93
C GLN A 83 4.26 -3.83 -0.47
N TRP A 84 3.76 -2.99 -1.38
CA TRP A 84 3.29 -1.65 -1.06
C TRP A 84 2.06 -1.66 -0.13
N GLY A 85 1.09 -2.55 -0.38
CA GLY A 85 -0.14 -2.68 0.41
C GLY A 85 0.12 -2.99 1.88
N THR A 86 1.26 -3.61 2.20
CA THR A 86 1.72 -3.85 3.58
C THR A 86 1.93 -2.54 4.37
N PHE A 87 2.32 -1.48 3.67
CA PHE A 87 2.58 -0.14 4.20
C PHE A 87 1.47 0.87 3.86
N CYS A 88 0.31 0.39 3.38
CA CYS A 88 -0.90 1.21 3.32
C CYS A 88 -1.61 1.26 4.69
N PRO A 89 -2.48 2.27 4.93
CA PRO A 89 -3.24 2.36 6.18
C PRO A 89 -3.98 1.05 6.50
N VAL A 90 -4.61 0.44 5.50
CA VAL A 90 -5.17 -0.91 5.56
C VAL A 90 -4.57 -1.77 4.45
N MET A 91 -4.14 -2.99 4.80
CA MET A 91 -3.68 -4.01 3.85
C MET A 91 -4.87 -4.89 3.45
N ARG A 92 -5.31 -4.80 2.20
CA ARG A 92 -6.51 -5.50 1.72
C ARG A 92 -6.28 -6.12 0.33
N LEU A 93 -6.46 -7.44 0.25
CA LEU A 93 -6.44 -8.18 -1.01
C LEU A 93 -7.85 -8.30 -1.57
N HIS A 94 -8.04 -7.83 -2.81
CA HIS A 94 -9.29 -7.92 -3.55
C HIS A 94 -9.00 -7.81 -5.06
N GLY A 95 -9.98 -8.15 -5.88
CA GLY A 95 -9.91 -8.04 -7.33
C GLY A 95 -10.85 -9.03 -8.02
N ASP A 96 -11.18 -8.72 -9.25
CA ASP A 96 -12.00 -9.53 -10.14
C ASP A 96 -11.10 -10.15 -11.23
N ARG A 97 -10.48 -11.28 -10.87
CA ARG A 97 -9.41 -11.93 -11.63
C ARG A 97 -9.92 -12.68 -12.85
N GLU A 98 -9.06 -12.79 -13.85
CA GLU A 98 -9.27 -13.62 -15.04
C GLU A 98 -8.60 -14.99 -14.90
N PRO A 99 -9.09 -16.02 -15.62
CA PRO A 99 -10.35 -16.04 -16.36
C PRO A 99 -11.57 -16.10 -15.42
N LYS A 100 -12.71 -15.53 -15.86
CA LYS A 100 -14.00 -15.69 -15.14
C LYS A 100 -14.36 -17.16 -14.95
N GLN A 101 -14.92 -17.47 -13.79
CA GLN A 101 -15.56 -18.75 -13.52
C GLN A 101 -16.84 -18.90 -14.35
N PRO A 102 -17.22 -20.12 -14.74
CA PRO A 102 -18.45 -20.35 -15.47
C PRO A 102 -19.69 -19.96 -14.64
N GLN A 103 -20.79 -19.64 -15.32
CA GLN A 103 -22.06 -19.39 -14.67
C GLN A 103 -22.54 -20.62 -13.89
N VAL A 104 -22.93 -20.42 -12.62
CA VAL A 104 -23.45 -21.47 -11.75
C VAL A 104 -24.90 -21.15 -11.40
N GLY A 105 -25.83 -21.49 -12.29
CA GLY A 105 -27.29 -21.34 -12.10
C GLY A 105 -27.98 -20.51 -13.18
N GLU A 106 -29.31 -20.61 -13.26
CA GLU A 106 -30.10 -20.03 -14.37
C GLU A 106 -31.01 -18.85 -13.96
N GLY A 107 -31.02 -18.46 -12.68
CA GLY A 107 -31.90 -17.40 -12.18
C GLY A 107 -31.24 -16.49 -11.13
N GLY A 108 -31.83 -15.31 -10.92
CA GLY A 108 -31.31 -14.29 -10.01
C GLY A 108 -30.03 -13.63 -10.55
N GLY A 109 -29.11 -13.26 -9.65
CA GLY A 109 -27.82 -12.65 -9.99
C GLY A 109 -26.79 -13.60 -10.62
N SER A 110 -27.21 -14.74 -11.18
CA SER A 110 -26.31 -15.75 -11.75
C SER A 110 -25.56 -15.27 -12.99
N THR A 111 -26.01 -14.19 -13.63
CA THR A 111 -25.29 -13.51 -14.71
C THR A 111 -24.06 -12.73 -14.23
N CYS A 112 -23.93 -12.48 -12.92
CA CYS A 112 -22.75 -11.86 -12.33
C CYS A 112 -21.71 -12.95 -12.02
N LEU A 113 -20.82 -13.21 -12.97
CA LEU A 113 -19.79 -14.24 -12.84
C LEU A 113 -18.76 -13.88 -11.77
N SER A 114 -18.24 -14.89 -11.08
CA SER A 114 -17.08 -14.73 -10.20
C SER A 114 -15.78 -14.70 -11.01
N GLY A 115 -14.80 -13.92 -10.59
CA GLY A 115 -13.44 -14.01 -11.10
C GLY A 115 -12.72 -15.30 -10.67
N ALA A 116 -11.51 -15.51 -11.20
CA ALA A 116 -10.59 -16.56 -10.79
C ALA A 116 -10.18 -16.45 -9.30
N PRO A 117 -9.57 -17.50 -8.72
CA PRO A 117 -9.03 -17.46 -7.35
C PRO A 117 -8.08 -16.28 -7.12
N ASN A 118 -8.11 -15.71 -5.92
CA ASN A 118 -7.32 -14.52 -5.56
C ASN A 118 -6.60 -14.66 -4.21
N GLU A 119 -6.56 -15.85 -3.64
CA GLU A 119 -5.80 -16.15 -2.43
C GLU A 119 -4.30 -16.11 -2.71
N VAL A 120 -3.49 -15.86 -1.67
CA VAL A 120 -2.04 -15.71 -1.83
C VAL A 120 -1.33 -16.96 -2.38
N TRP A 121 -1.93 -18.14 -2.23
CA TRP A 121 -1.41 -19.41 -2.78
C TRP A 121 -1.83 -19.64 -4.25
N SER A 122 -2.70 -18.80 -4.81
CA SER A 122 -3.20 -18.93 -6.19
C SER A 122 -2.22 -18.43 -7.25
N TYR A 123 -1.06 -17.90 -6.82
CA TYR A 123 -0.06 -17.25 -7.66
C TYR A 123 1.26 -18.03 -7.79
N GLY A 124 1.29 -19.28 -7.29
CA GLY A 124 2.48 -20.14 -7.26
C GLY A 124 3.32 -19.99 -5.98
N GLU A 125 4.22 -20.95 -5.76
CA GLU A 125 4.95 -21.11 -4.50
C GLU A 125 5.87 -19.92 -4.17
N GLU A 126 6.59 -19.40 -5.18
CA GLU A 126 7.49 -18.24 -5.00
C GLU A 126 6.71 -17.00 -4.54
N VAL A 127 5.60 -16.70 -5.22
CA VAL A 127 4.73 -15.56 -4.86
C VAL A 127 4.11 -15.77 -3.47
N TYR A 128 3.71 -17.00 -3.14
CA TYR A 128 3.16 -17.33 -1.83
C TYR A 128 4.14 -17.05 -0.70
N GLU A 129 5.41 -17.48 -0.81
CA GLU A 129 6.41 -17.23 0.23
C GLU A 129 6.72 -15.73 0.38
N ILE A 130 6.73 -14.96 -0.71
CA ILE A 130 6.84 -13.50 -0.65
C ILE A 130 5.62 -12.91 0.07
N CYS A 131 4.38 -13.28 -0.30
CA CYS A 131 3.17 -12.78 0.35
C CYS A 131 3.16 -13.11 1.85
N LYS A 132 3.56 -14.32 2.22
CA LYS A 132 3.69 -14.79 3.61
C LYS A 132 4.70 -13.97 4.41
N LYS A 133 5.86 -13.62 3.82
CA LYS A 133 6.83 -12.68 4.44
C LYS A 133 6.17 -11.35 4.75
N TYR A 134 5.43 -10.78 3.80
CA TYR A 134 4.80 -9.46 3.95
C TYR A 134 3.57 -9.47 4.89
N MET A 135 2.78 -10.55 4.91
CA MET A 135 1.72 -10.72 5.91
C MET A 135 2.28 -10.82 7.33
N LYS A 136 3.38 -11.55 7.53
CA LYS A 136 4.08 -11.59 8.84
C LYS A 136 4.61 -10.22 9.22
N LEU A 137 5.18 -9.48 8.27
CA LEU A 137 5.63 -8.10 8.50
C LEU A 137 4.47 -7.19 8.92
N ARG A 138 3.31 -7.30 8.25
CA ARG A 138 2.11 -6.55 8.61
C ARG A 138 1.65 -6.85 10.04
N GLU A 139 1.60 -8.13 10.43
CA GLU A 139 1.26 -8.51 11.80
C GLU A 139 2.27 -7.99 12.83
N ASN A 140 3.56 -8.04 12.52
CA ASN A 140 4.60 -7.48 13.39
C ASN A 140 4.51 -5.95 13.52
N MET A 141 3.97 -5.25 12.52
CA MET A 141 3.73 -3.81 12.54
C MET A 141 2.35 -3.44 13.08
N ARG A 142 1.55 -4.38 13.58
CA ARG A 142 0.14 -4.12 13.95
C ARG A 142 0.02 -3.11 15.09
N ASP A 143 0.89 -3.16 16.08
CA ASP A 143 0.86 -2.20 17.19
C ASP A 143 1.33 -0.80 16.75
N TYR A 144 2.41 -0.72 15.97
CA TYR A 144 2.81 0.53 15.33
C TYR A 144 1.70 1.13 14.46
N THR A 145 0.99 0.30 13.68
CA THR A 145 -0.14 0.76 12.87
C THR A 145 -1.29 1.28 13.73
N ARG A 146 -1.56 0.66 14.88
CA ARG A 146 -2.57 1.15 15.84
C ARG A 146 -2.17 2.50 16.43
N GLU A 147 -0.89 2.70 16.73
CA GLU A 147 -0.37 4.01 17.18
C GLU A 147 -0.60 5.08 16.10
N MET A 148 -0.35 4.76 14.82
CA MET A 148 -0.62 5.69 13.72
C MET A 148 -2.11 6.00 13.55
N MET A 149 -2.98 5.01 13.74
CA MET A 149 -4.44 5.21 13.70
C MET A 149 -4.93 6.05 14.89
N ALA A 150 -4.32 5.88 16.07
CA ALA A 150 -4.60 6.72 17.24
C ALA A 150 -4.15 8.16 17.00
N GLU A 151 -2.94 8.37 16.49
CA GLU A 151 -2.45 9.70 16.11
C GLU A 151 -3.36 10.37 15.08
N ALA A 152 -3.82 9.63 14.07
CA ALA A 152 -4.78 10.12 13.09
C ALA A 152 -6.11 10.56 13.73
N SER A 153 -6.59 9.82 14.74
CA SER A 153 -7.81 10.17 15.47
C SER A 153 -7.63 11.41 16.36
N GLU A 154 -6.46 11.61 16.95
CA GLU A 154 -6.20 12.70 17.90
C GLU A 154 -5.80 14.00 17.21
N LYS A 155 -4.97 13.91 16.16
CA LYS A 155 -4.30 15.06 15.52
C LYS A 155 -4.76 15.32 14.09
N GLY A 156 -5.46 14.36 13.48
CA GLY A 156 -5.76 14.41 12.05
C GLY A 156 -4.58 14.08 11.13
N SER A 157 -3.45 13.61 11.68
CA SER A 157 -2.29 13.19 10.89
C SER A 157 -2.66 12.05 9.94
N PRO A 158 -2.31 12.11 8.64
CA PRO A 158 -2.49 10.98 7.76
C PRO A 158 -1.56 9.82 8.15
N VAL A 159 -1.96 8.58 7.86
CA VAL A 159 -1.14 7.40 8.16
C VAL A 159 -0.02 7.22 7.12
N MET A 160 -0.34 7.39 5.83
CA MET A 160 0.64 7.52 4.76
C MET A 160 0.82 9.01 4.43
N ARG A 161 2.07 9.50 4.46
CA ARG A 161 2.38 10.93 4.49
C ARG A 161 3.34 11.28 3.35
N PRO A 162 3.07 12.30 2.52
CA PRO A 162 4.08 12.86 1.64
C PRO A 162 5.33 13.26 2.42
N LEU A 163 6.51 13.23 1.79
CA LEU A 163 7.76 13.51 2.50
C LEU A 163 7.77 14.91 3.14
N PHE A 164 7.22 15.93 2.46
CA PHE A 164 7.13 17.29 3.00
C PHE A 164 6.36 17.39 4.32
N TYR A 165 5.47 16.43 4.62
CA TYR A 165 4.71 16.43 5.87
C TYR A 165 5.63 16.18 7.08
N GLU A 166 6.65 15.31 6.90
CA GLU A 166 7.63 14.98 7.95
C GLU A 166 8.90 15.83 7.86
N PHE A 167 9.22 16.35 6.67
CA PHE A 167 10.45 17.07 6.37
C PHE A 167 10.16 18.38 5.60
N PRO A 168 9.39 19.32 6.18
CA PRO A 168 8.98 20.54 5.47
C PRO A 168 10.15 21.48 5.13
N ASP A 169 11.23 21.43 5.91
CA ASP A 169 12.42 22.26 5.72
C ASP A 169 13.40 21.72 4.66
N ASP A 170 13.16 20.49 4.18
CA ASP A 170 13.94 19.88 3.10
C ASP A 170 13.24 20.15 1.75
N PRO A 171 13.77 21.04 0.90
CA PRO A 171 13.11 21.42 -0.35
C PRO A 171 12.92 20.24 -1.29
N ARG A 172 13.80 19.22 -1.22
CA ARG A 172 13.69 18.04 -2.07
C ARG A 172 12.48 17.18 -1.70
N CYS A 173 12.05 17.20 -0.43
CA CYS A 173 10.88 16.48 0.04
C CYS A 173 9.54 17.04 -0.48
N TRP A 174 9.54 18.23 -1.08
CA TRP A 174 8.38 18.80 -1.78
C TRP A 174 8.25 18.35 -3.24
N GLU A 175 9.32 17.81 -3.82
CA GLU A 175 9.37 17.43 -5.25
C GLU A 175 9.23 15.92 -5.48
N ILE A 176 9.45 15.11 -4.44
CA ILE A 176 9.43 13.65 -4.56
C ILE A 176 8.00 13.13 -4.39
N GLU A 177 7.52 12.46 -5.44
CA GLU A 177 6.15 11.94 -5.50
C GLU A 177 6.07 10.41 -5.31
N GLU A 178 7.15 9.69 -5.59
CA GLU A 178 7.21 8.22 -5.58
C GLU A 178 7.80 7.61 -4.30
N GLN A 179 7.99 8.43 -3.26
CA GLN A 179 8.38 7.99 -1.93
C GLN A 179 7.48 8.64 -0.88
N TYR A 180 7.25 7.95 0.21
CA TYR A 180 6.41 8.48 1.28
C TYR A 180 6.81 7.93 2.65
N MET A 181 6.31 8.58 3.69
CA MET A 181 6.48 8.16 5.07
C MET A 181 5.23 7.38 5.52
N PHE A 182 5.42 6.14 5.99
CA PHE A 182 4.38 5.38 6.68
C PHE A 182 4.48 5.64 8.18
N GLY A 183 3.68 6.60 8.66
CA GLY A 183 3.92 7.27 9.93
C GLY A 183 5.28 7.99 9.96
N PRO A 184 5.78 8.39 11.13
CA PRO A 184 7.04 9.13 11.24
C PRO A 184 8.29 8.24 11.14
N LYS A 185 8.14 6.90 11.09
CA LYS A 185 9.26 5.95 11.25
C LYS A 185 9.77 5.35 9.94
N TYR A 186 8.89 5.00 9.01
CA TYR A 186 9.26 4.19 7.84
C TYR A 186 9.22 5.03 6.57
N LEU A 187 10.36 5.19 5.90
CA LEU A 187 10.43 5.68 4.53
C LEU A 187 10.20 4.52 3.57
N VAL A 188 9.14 4.60 2.78
CA VAL A 188 8.68 3.55 1.88
C VAL A 188 8.94 3.97 0.44
N CYS A 189 9.56 3.08 -0.34
CA CYS A 189 9.96 3.33 -1.72
C CYS A 189 9.36 2.23 -2.63
N PRO A 190 8.11 2.37 -3.08
CA PRO A 190 7.48 1.39 -3.95
C PRO A 190 8.18 1.28 -5.30
N VAL A 191 8.16 0.08 -5.89
CA VAL A 191 8.76 -0.19 -7.20
C VAL A 191 7.67 -0.14 -8.26
N PHE A 192 7.75 0.79 -9.20
CA PHE A 192 6.72 1.04 -10.23
C PHE A 192 7.09 0.56 -11.64
N GLU A 193 8.21 -0.13 -11.79
CA GLU A 193 8.73 -0.60 -13.08
C GLU A 193 8.88 -2.12 -13.09
N ALA A 194 8.36 -2.75 -14.15
CA ALA A 194 8.51 -4.18 -14.39
C ALA A 194 9.99 -4.53 -14.63
N GLY A 195 10.44 -5.65 -14.04
CA GLY A 195 11.80 -6.15 -14.13
C GLY A 195 12.85 -5.32 -13.37
N ALA A 196 12.44 -4.30 -12.59
CA ALA A 196 13.38 -3.45 -11.87
C ALA A 196 14.19 -4.26 -10.84
N LYS A 197 15.51 -4.09 -10.90
CA LYS A 197 16.48 -4.73 -9.98
C LYS A 197 17.16 -3.73 -9.05
N HIS A 198 17.22 -2.47 -9.46
CA HIS A 198 17.74 -1.35 -8.69
C HIS A 198 16.84 -0.15 -8.89
N MET A 199 16.81 0.74 -7.90
CA MET A 199 16.14 2.02 -8.01
C MET A 199 16.92 3.09 -7.24
N LYS A 200 16.70 4.33 -7.63
CA LYS A 200 17.22 5.50 -6.90
C LYS A 200 16.23 5.88 -5.81
N VAL A 201 16.77 6.20 -4.63
CA VAL A 201 16.00 6.61 -3.46
C VAL A 201 16.66 7.82 -2.85
N TYR A 202 15.88 8.87 -2.62
CA TYR A 202 16.31 10.00 -1.81
C TYR A 202 16.08 9.73 -0.33
N LEU A 203 17.09 10.00 0.49
CA LEU A 203 17.01 9.92 1.94
C LEU A 203 16.86 11.35 2.50
N PRO A 204 15.72 11.70 3.14
CA PRO A 204 15.50 13.03 3.68
C PRO A 204 16.60 13.50 4.64
N ALA A 205 16.96 14.78 4.56
CA ALA A 205 18.05 15.38 5.32
C ALA A 205 17.80 15.40 6.85
N GLY A 206 18.89 15.58 7.60
CA GLY A 206 18.85 15.75 9.06
C GLY A 206 18.58 14.49 9.88
N GLN A 207 18.56 13.31 9.24
CA GLN A 207 18.31 12.02 9.87
C GLN A 207 19.33 10.98 9.40
N SER A 208 19.40 9.85 10.09
CA SER A 208 20.06 8.66 9.56
C SER A 208 19.02 7.61 9.19
N TRP A 209 19.31 6.81 8.17
CA TRP A 209 18.36 5.88 7.56
C TRP A 209 18.98 4.51 7.46
N LYS A 210 18.30 3.50 8.04
CA LYS A 210 18.71 2.10 7.97
C LYS A 210 17.74 1.32 7.10
N ILE A 211 18.23 0.66 6.05
CA ILE A 211 17.39 -0.20 5.22
C ILE A 211 17.00 -1.46 6.00
N ILE A 212 15.75 -1.92 5.85
CA ILE A 212 15.26 -3.14 6.51
C ILE A 212 14.93 -4.24 5.51
N GLY A 213 15.15 -5.49 5.92
CA GLY A 213 14.82 -6.65 5.10
C GLY A 213 15.81 -6.92 3.95
N HIS A 214 16.94 -6.22 3.92
CA HIS A 214 18.08 -6.48 3.05
C HIS A 214 19.21 -7.17 3.84
N GLU A 215 20.02 -7.99 3.15
CA GLU A 215 21.11 -8.76 3.76
C GLU A 215 22.18 -7.90 4.46
N ASN A 216 22.27 -6.63 4.07
CA ASN A 216 23.20 -5.68 4.64
C ASN A 216 22.41 -4.62 5.42
N ASP A 217 22.51 -4.65 6.74
CA ASP A 217 21.98 -3.67 7.71
C ASP A 217 22.64 -2.28 7.58
N LYS A 218 22.78 -1.80 6.34
CA LYS A 218 23.46 -0.57 5.98
C LYS A 218 22.65 0.62 6.47
N SER A 219 23.40 1.61 6.96
CA SER A 219 22.88 2.90 7.38
C SER A 219 23.53 3.99 6.55
N TRP A 220 22.76 5.03 6.24
CA TRP A 220 23.20 6.19 5.48
C TRP A 220 22.80 7.46 6.23
N SER A 221 23.57 8.52 6.05
CA SER A 221 23.13 9.86 6.42
C SER A 221 22.08 10.37 5.42
N GLY A 222 21.13 11.18 5.87
CA GLY A 222 20.17 11.85 5.01
C GLY A 222 20.79 12.92 4.10
N GLY A 223 19.97 13.51 3.25
CA GLY A 223 20.34 14.59 2.33
C GLY A 223 21.00 14.10 1.05
N GLN A 224 20.82 12.83 0.68
CA GLN A 224 21.48 12.21 -0.47
C GLN A 224 20.54 11.27 -1.23
N GLU A 225 20.81 11.11 -2.52
CA GLU A 225 20.24 10.06 -3.36
C GLU A 225 21.18 8.86 -3.37
N ILE A 226 20.63 7.66 -3.15
CA ILE A 226 21.37 6.41 -3.19
C ILE A 226 20.72 5.46 -4.20
N GLU A 227 21.53 4.58 -4.80
CA GLU A 227 21.03 3.45 -5.56
C GLU A 227 20.94 2.22 -4.65
N VAL A 228 19.79 1.56 -4.66
CA VAL A 228 19.53 0.37 -3.85
C VAL A 228 18.95 -0.76 -4.70
N ALA A 229 19.30 -2.00 -4.33
CA ALA A 229 18.69 -3.18 -4.93
C ALA A 229 17.21 -3.26 -4.55
N CYS A 230 16.37 -3.73 -5.46
CA CYS A 230 14.94 -3.95 -5.27
C CYS A 230 14.52 -5.27 -5.92
N SER A 231 15.02 -6.40 -5.40
CA SER A 231 14.65 -7.74 -5.92
C SER A 231 13.15 -7.99 -5.80
N ILE A 232 12.64 -9.01 -6.49
CA ILE A 232 11.22 -9.36 -6.42
C ILE A 232 10.80 -9.73 -4.99
N GLU A 233 11.71 -10.24 -4.14
CA GLU A 233 11.36 -10.60 -2.76
C GLU A 233 11.33 -9.42 -1.77
N THR A 234 11.89 -8.25 -2.15
CA THR A 234 12.06 -7.12 -1.23
C THR A 234 11.88 -5.76 -1.91
N MET A 235 10.94 -4.98 -1.38
CA MET A 235 10.78 -3.55 -1.64
C MET A 235 11.64 -2.72 -0.67
N PRO A 236 12.40 -1.71 -1.14
CA PRO A 236 13.21 -0.87 -0.26
C PRO A 236 12.34 -0.10 0.75
N VAL A 237 12.64 -0.30 2.03
CA VAL A 237 12.05 0.42 3.15
C VAL A 237 13.15 0.76 4.14
N PHE A 238 13.14 2.00 4.63
CA PHE A 238 14.13 2.49 5.59
C PHE A 238 13.47 2.88 6.90
N ILE A 239 14.14 2.58 8.00
CA ILE A 239 13.79 3.09 9.32
C ILE A 239 14.58 4.38 9.55
N LYS A 240 13.86 5.43 9.95
CA LYS A 240 14.41 6.67 10.47
C LYS A 240 15.05 6.40 11.83
N ASN A 241 16.33 6.70 11.95
CA ASN A 241 17.10 6.64 13.19
C ASN A 241 17.50 8.06 13.60
N ASN A 242 17.31 8.37 14.88
CA ASN A 242 17.74 9.62 15.51
C ASN A 242 19.26 9.71 15.58
#